data_AF-A0A959J696-F1
#
_entry.id   AF-A0A959J696-F1
#
_cell.length_a   1.000
_cell.length_b   1.000
_cell.length_c   1.000
_cell.angle_alpha   90.00
_cell.angle_beta   90.00
_cell.angle_gamma   90.00
#
_symmetry.space_group_name_H-M   'P 1'
#
loop_
_entity.id
_entity.type
_entity.pdbx_description
1 polymer ?
#
loop_
_entity_poly.entity_id
_entity_poly.type
_entity_poly.pdbx_seq_one_letter_code
_entity_poly.pdbx_strand_id
1 'polypeptide(L)'
;MKEINRHTLQQAIRQLPEYAPPPQIWERVEQGLLVADQEEQISEVISELHQYDPPAFLWEKIEEALEIPKQEKIGRVIPLGVRRFMAYAAVAAGIIVSFFMIRNNQPVEQISYAEEVVNEATFVNDWNADEEDFEVVLAALEESEYLTQIPEIQQLKFELEELNDAKMEVESMMEQYGTDEKLVGNIREIELERTDIIKKLAAFI
;
A
#
# COMPACT_ATOMS: atom_id res chain seq x y z
N MET A 1 11.06 -33.99 -22.21
CA MET A 1 11.93 -33.06 -22.96
C MET A 1 13.39 -33.33 -22.57
N LYS A 2 14.34 -33.34 -23.52
CA LYS A 2 15.77 -33.48 -23.22
C LYS A 2 16.32 -32.09 -22.92
N GLU A 3 16.88 -31.90 -21.73
CA GLU A 3 17.51 -30.63 -21.35
C GLU A 3 18.85 -30.48 -22.08
N ILE A 4 18.91 -29.57 -23.05
CA ILE A 4 20.06 -29.40 -23.96
C ILE A 4 21.24 -28.69 -23.24
N ASN A 5 20.94 -27.89 -22.21
CA ASN A 5 21.90 -26.97 -21.59
C ASN A 5 22.43 -27.41 -20.21
N ARG A 6 22.12 -28.64 -19.77
CA ARG A 6 22.53 -29.16 -18.45
C ARG A 6 24.03 -29.04 -18.18
N HIS A 7 24.84 -29.31 -19.22
CA HIS A 7 26.30 -29.26 -19.13
C HIS A 7 26.82 -27.83 -18.94
N THR A 8 26.23 -26.86 -19.67
CA THR A 8 26.52 -25.43 -19.54
C THR A 8 26.19 -24.92 -18.15
N LEU A 9 25.04 -25.32 -17.61
CA LEU A 9 24.58 -24.91 -16.29
C LEU A 9 25.48 -25.48 -15.18
N GLN A 10 25.84 -26.76 -15.28
CA GLN A 10 26.81 -27.37 -14.36
C GLN A 10 28.19 -26.73 -14.43
N GLN A 11 28.61 -26.28 -15.61
CA GLN A 11 29.88 -25.58 -15.79
C GLN A 11 29.83 -24.18 -15.18
N ALA A 12 28.74 -23.43 -15.39
CA ALA A 12 28.55 -22.09 -14.83
C ALA A 12 28.54 -22.12 -13.30
N ILE A 13 27.82 -23.08 -12.70
CA ILE A 13 27.76 -23.24 -11.23
C ILE A 13 29.15 -23.50 -10.63
N ARG A 14 29.99 -24.30 -11.31
CA ARG A 14 31.37 -24.57 -10.86
C ARG A 14 32.32 -23.38 -11.01
N GLN A 15 31.95 -22.38 -11.81
CA GLN A 15 32.74 -21.18 -12.06
C GLN A 15 32.30 -20.00 -11.20
N LEU A 16 31.25 -20.16 -10.38
CA LEU A 16 30.82 -19.12 -9.46
C LEU A 16 31.90 -18.89 -8.41
N PRO A 17 32.36 -17.64 -8.22
CA PRO A 17 33.26 -17.29 -7.15
C PRO A 17 32.59 -17.50 -5.79
N GLU A 18 33.28 -18.17 -4.88
CA GLU A 18 32.87 -18.25 -3.49
C GLU A 18 33.23 -16.95 -2.79
N TYR A 19 32.21 -16.14 -2.47
CA TYR A 19 32.40 -14.94 -1.67
C TYR A 19 32.17 -15.28 -0.20
N ALA A 20 33.27 -15.44 0.54
CA ALA A 20 33.25 -15.41 2.00
C ALA A 20 33.70 -14.02 2.48
N PRO A 21 32.95 -13.36 3.36
CA PRO A 21 33.40 -12.12 3.96
C PRO A 21 34.70 -12.37 4.78
N PRO A 22 35.66 -11.42 4.77
CA PRO A 22 36.86 -11.54 5.58
C PRO A 22 36.53 -11.74 7.07
N PRO A 23 37.30 -12.55 7.81
CA PRO A 23 37.01 -12.88 9.22
C PRO A 23 36.95 -11.63 10.12
N GLN A 24 37.63 -10.54 9.74
CA GLN A 24 37.60 -9.26 10.46
C GLN A 24 36.20 -8.61 10.46
N ILE A 25 35.34 -8.93 9.48
CA ILE A 25 33.95 -8.47 9.47
C ILE A 25 33.18 -9.18 10.58
N TRP A 26 33.36 -10.49 10.71
CA TRP A 26 32.71 -11.28 11.76
C TRP A 26 33.20 -10.91 13.15
N GLU A 27 34.51 -10.71 13.33
CA GLU A 27 35.07 -10.22 14.61
C GLU A 27 34.48 -8.87 15.02
N ARG A 28 34.26 -7.95 14.06
CA ARG A 28 33.63 -6.66 14.35
C ARG A 28 32.16 -6.81 14.74
N VAL A 29 31.42 -7.69 14.07
CA VAL A 29 30.01 -7.99 14.41
C VAL A 29 29.93 -8.61 15.80
N GLU A 30 30.79 -9.59 16.09
CA GLU A 30 30.87 -10.23 17.40
C GLU A 30 31.23 -9.22 18.50
N GLN A 31 32.19 -8.33 18.27
CA GLN A 31 32.50 -7.24 19.20
C GLN A 31 31.33 -6.27 19.42
N GLY A 32 30.53 -6.00 18.39
CA GLY A 32 29.32 -5.18 18.51
C GLY A 32 28.19 -5.88 19.28
N LEU A 33 28.15 -7.21 19.27
CA LEU A 33 27.16 -8.03 19.99
C LEU A 33 27.59 -8.38 21.42
N LEU A 34 28.89 -8.45 21.69
CA LEU A 34 29.47 -8.68 23.03
C LEU A 34 29.31 -7.47 23.96
N VAL A 35 28.67 -6.40 23.52
CA VAL A 35 28.20 -5.31 24.37
C VAL A 35 27.01 -5.80 25.21
N ALA A 36 27.27 -6.76 26.10
CA ALA A 36 26.40 -7.09 27.22
C ALA A 36 26.16 -5.88 28.15
N ASP A 37 26.92 -4.80 27.97
CA ASP A 37 26.71 -3.48 28.60
C ASP A 37 25.56 -2.67 27.96
N GLN A 38 24.94 -3.14 26.86
CA GLN A 38 23.77 -2.45 26.27
C GLN A 38 22.53 -2.56 27.16
N GLU A 39 22.36 -3.63 27.94
CA GLU A 39 21.23 -3.73 28.89
C GLU A 39 21.30 -2.66 29.97
N GLU A 40 22.49 -2.35 30.48
CA GLU A 40 22.66 -1.27 31.47
C GLU A 40 22.37 0.11 30.84
N GLN A 41 22.91 0.40 29.66
CA GLN A 41 22.61 1.66 28.93
C GLN A 41 21.13 1.80 28.57
N ILE A 42 20.48 0.72 28.12
CA ILE A 42 19.05 0.73 27.80
C ILE A 42 18.24 0.94 29.07
N SER A 43 18.60 0.32 30.19
CA SER A 43 17.90 0.51 31.47
C SER A 43 18.02 1.94 31.99
N GLU A 44 19.18 2.58 31.82
CA GLU A 44 19.43 3.98 32.20
C GLU A 44 18.58 4.92 31.33
N VAL A 45 18.59 4.74 30.01
CA VAL A 45 17.77 5.54 29.07
C VAL A 45 16.27 5.34 29.30
N ILE A 46 15.83 4.11 29.60
CA ILE A 46 14.42 3.83 29.97
C ILE A 46 14.04 4.55 31.26
N SER A 47 14.96 4.67 32.22
CA SER A 47 14.70 5.39 33.46
C SER A 47 14.64 6.91 33.29
N GLU A 48 15.30 7.45 32.26
CA GLU A 48 15.29 8.88 31.91
C GLU A 48 14.11 9.29 31.02
N LEU A 49 13.35 8.33 30.48
CA LEU A 49 12.18 8.62 29.65
C LEU A 49 11.07 9.30 30.46
N HIS A 50 10.67 10.49 30.00
CA HIS A 50 9.56 11.22 30.59
C HIS A 50 8.26 10.43 30.44
N GLN A 51 7.60 10.18 31.57
CA GLN A 51 6.24 9.65 31.58
C GLN A 51 5.28 10.80 31.32
N TYR A 52 4.63 10.77 30.15
CA TYR A 52 3.57 11.69 29.81
C TYR A 52 2.23 11.01 30.07
N ASP A 53 1.51 11.46 31.10
CA ASP A 53 0.11 11.11 31.25
C ASP A 53 -0.75 12.04 30.38
N PRO A 54 -1.66 11.48 29.56
CA PRO A 54 -2.58 12.29 28.80
C PRO A 54 -3.49 13.10 29.74
N PRO A 55 -3.72 14.40 29.46
CA PRO A 55 -4.64 15.22 30.23
C PRO A 55 -6.05 14.59 30.31
N ALA A 56 -6.67 14.63 31.49
CA ALA A 56 -7.98 14.00 31.74
C ALA A 56 -9.08 14.40 30.74
N PHE A 57 -9.07 15.64 30.25
CA PHE A 57 -10.05 16.13 29.28
C PHE A 57 -9.99 15.40 27.93
N LEU A 58 -8.86 14.79 27.56
CA LEU A 58 -8.76 13.98 26.34
C LEU A 58 -9.59 12.71 26.45
N TRP A 59 -9.60 12.08 27.62
CA TRP A 59 -10.44 10.91 27.88
C TRP A 59 -11.92 11.27 27.88
N GLU A 60 -12.30 12.39 28.51
CA GLU A 60 -13.68 12.89 28.48
C GLU A 60 -14.16 13.15 27.05
N LYS A 61 -13.31 13.72 26.18
CA LYS A 61 -13.64 13.93 24.76
C LYS A 61 -13.82 12.62 23.99
N ILE A 62 -13.06 11.58 24.31
CA ILE A 62 -13.20 10.28 23.69
C ILE A 62 -14.52 9.63 24.14
N GLU A 63 -14.86 9.71 25.42
CA GLU A 63 -16.14 9.22 25.95
C GLU A 63 -17.33 9.95 25.32
N GLU A 64 -17.28 11.28 25.22
CA GLU A 64 -18.30 12.10 24.56
C GLU A 64 -18.47 11.73 23.08
N ALA A 65 -17.37 11.47 22.37
CA ALA A 65 -17.42 11.03 20.97
C ALA A 65 -18.02 9.62 20.79
N LEU A 66 -17.96 8.77 21.81
CA LEU A 66 -18.52 7.42 21.80
C LEU A 66 -20.00 7.39 22.21
N GLU A 67 -20.49 8.40 22.92
CA GLU A 67 -21.91 8.59 23.22
C GLU A 67 -22.68 9.06 21.96
N ILE A 68 -22.89 8.13 21.02
CA ILE A 68 -23.75 8.37 19.85
C ILE A 68 -25.16 8.69 20.38
N PRO A 69 -25.72 9.90 20.14
CA PRO A 69 -27.05 10.23 20.63
C PRO A 69 -28.07 9.28 20.01
N LYS A 70 -28.81 8.60 20.89
CA LYS A 70 -29.88 7.67 20.54
C LYS A 70 -31.00 8.46 19.87
N GLN A 71 -30.92 8.63 18.55
CA GLN A 71 -31.92 9.38 17.80
C GLN A 71 -33.30 8.78 18.04
N GLU A 72 -34.15 9.51 18.77
CA GLU A 72 -35.56 9.18 18.89
C GLU A 72 -36.17 9.27 17.49
N LYS A 73 -36.51 8.10 16.93
CA LYS A 73 -37.10 7.99 15.61
C LYS A 73 -38.52 8.54 15.66
N ILE A 74 -38.69 9.84 15.40
CA ILE A 74 -40.00 10.42 15.09
C ILE A 74 -40.39 9.94 13.69
N GLY A 75 -41.01 8.77 13.63
CA GLY A 75 -41.43 8.13 12.39
C GLY A 75 -42.61 8.85 11.75
N ARG A 76 -42.35 9.76 10.81
CA ARG A 76 -43.37 10.26 9.89
C ARG A 76 -43.44 9.32 8.68
N VAL A 77 -44.55 8.59 8.55
CA VAL A 77 -44.81 7.69 7.41
C VAL A 77 -45.05 8.49 6.13
N ILE A 78 -44.18 8.33 5.14
CA ILE A 78 -44.30 8.92 3.80
C ILE A 78 -44.66 7.79 2.81
N PRO A 79 -45.67 7.96 1.94
CA PRO A 79 -46.09 6.91 1.00
C PRO A 79 -45.02 6.58 -0.04
N LEU A 80 -44.89 5.29 -0.38
CA LEU A 80 -43.79 4.70 -1.16
C LEU A 80 -43.55 5.31 -2.57
N GLY A 81 -44.53 6.03 -3.14
CA GLY A 81 -44.43 6.60 -4.49
C GLY A 81 -43.46 7.79 -4.62
N VAL A 82 -43.15 8.50 -3.54
CA VAL A 82 -42.30 9.72 -3.58
C VAL A 82 -40.81 9.39 -3.33
N ARG A 83 -40.50 8.16 -2.91
CA ARG A 83 -39.16 7.74 -2.46
C ARG A 83 -38.13 7.59 -3.59
N ARG A 84 -38.57 7.49 -4.86
CA ARG A 84 -37.68 7.30 -6.01
C ARG A 84 -37.15 8.61 -6.60
N PHE A 85 -37.85 9.74 -6.40
CA PHE A 85 -37.42 11.04 -6.96
C PHE A 85 -36.68 11.93 -5.95
N MET A 86 -36.82 11.71 -4.63
CA MET A 86 -36.08 12.46 -3.59
C MET A 86 -34.75 11.81 -3.14
N ALA A 87 -34.37 10.65 -3.69
CA ALA A 87 -33.07 10.05 -3.40
C ALA A 87 -31.91 10.77 -4.12
N TYR A 88 -32.16 11.36 -5.30
CA TYR A 88 -31.10 12.01 -6.09
C TYR A 88 -30.84 13.47 -5.71
N ALA A 89 -31.85 14.20 -5.21
CA ALA A 89 -31.69 15.62 -4.87
C ALA A 89 -30.97 15.85 -3.53
N ALA A 90 -31.17 14.98 -2.54
CA ALA A 90 -30.53 15.12 -1.22
C ALA A 90 -29.03 14.81 -1.26
N VAL A 91 -28.60 13.86 -2.11
CA VAL A 91 -27.17 13.54 -2.31
C VAL A 91 -26.44 14.70 -2.98
N ALA A 92 -27.01 15.28 -4.05
CA ALA A 92 -26.39 16.40 -4.75
C ALA A 92 -26.30 17.68 -3.89
N ALA A 93 -27.33 18.00 -3.09
CA ALA A 93 -27.30 19.14 -2.19
C ALA A 93 -26.31 18.96 -1.03
N GLY A 94 -26.17 17.74 -0.51
CA GLY A 94 -25.19 17.41 0.53
C GLY A 94 -23.75 17.59 0.06
N ILE A 95 -23.42 17.19 -1.17
CA ILE A 95 -22.08 17.35 -1.75
C ILE A 95 -21.73 18.83 -1.91
N ILE A 96 -22.67 19.65 -2.41
CA ILE A 96 -22.43 21.09 -2.62
C ILE A 96 -22.22 21.84 -1.29
N VAL A 97 -23.05 21.57 -0.28
CA VAL A 97 -22.93 22.22 1.04
C VAL A 97 -21.64 21.78 1.76
N SER A 98 -21.29 20.49 1.66
CA SER A 98 -20.04 19.97 2.25
C SER A 98 -18.80 20.56 1.57
N PHE A 99 -18.81 20.68 0.24
CA PHE A 99 -17.73 21.33 -0.51
C PHE A 99 -17.57 22.82 -0.15
N PHE A 100 -18.69 23.54 0.05
CA PHE A 100 -18.65 24.95 0.41
C PHE A 100 -18.16 25.17 1.85
N MET A 101 -18.52 24.30 2.81
CA MET A 101 -18.05 24.41 4.20
C MET A 101 -16.55 24.08 4.34
N ILE A 102 -16.04 23.10 3.62
CA ILE A 102 -14.61 22.73 3.64
C ILE A 102 -13.75 23.87 3.07
N ARG A 103 -14.23 24.57 2.03
CA ARG A 103 -13.49 25.70 1.44
C ARG A 103 -13.43 26.93 2.33
N ASN A 104 -14.48 27.22 3.10
CA ASN A 104 -14.57 28.46 3.88
C ASN A 104 -13.98 28.38 5.29
N ASN A 105 -13.65 27.19 5.80
CA ASN A 105 -13.32 27.00 7.21
C ASN A 105 -11.91 26.44 7.47
N GLN A 106 -10.95 26.72 6.60
CA GLN A 106 -9.55 26.38 6.88
C GLN A 106 -8.96 27.43 7.84
N PRO A 107 -8.65 27.09 9.11
CA PRO A 107 -7.80 27.93 9.94
C PRO A 107 -6.44 28.06 9.26
N VAL A 108 -5.96 29.29 9.12
CA VAL A 108 -4.62 29.56 8.57
C VAL A 108 -3.60 29.16 9.64
N GLU A 109 -3.32 27.88 9.75
CA GLU A 109 -2.14 27.38 10.48
C GLU A 109 -0.90 27.73 9.67
N GLN A 110 -0.09 28.66 10.18
CA GLN A 110 1.23 28.94 9.65
C GLN A 110 2.15 27.77 10.02
N ILE A 111 2.14 26.75 9.18
CA ILE A 111 3.08 25.64 9.27
C ILE A 111 4.42 26.14 8.69
N SER A 112 5.42 26.31 9.54
CA SER A 112 6.80 26.49 9.10
C SER A 112 7.37 25.11 8.78
N TYR A 113 7.49 24.78 7.50
CA TYR A 113 8.17 23.56 7.06
C TYR A 113 9.54 23.94 6.47
N ALA A 114 10.54 23.12 6.78
CA ALA A 114 11.81 23.14 6.08
C ALA A 114 11.74 22.03 5.04
N GLU A 115 11.70 22.42 3.77
CA GLU A 115 11.71 21.48 2.64
C GLU A 115 13.17 21.21 2.27
N GLU A 116 13.64 19.99 2.51
CA GLU A 116 14.84 19.49 1.88
C GLU A 116 14.43 18.92 0.52
N VAL A 117 14.79 19.63 -0.56
CA VAL A 117 14.58 19.14 -1.92
C VAL A 117 15.50 17.94 -2.13
N VAL A 118 14.98 16.75 -1.86
CA VAL A 118 15.59 15.51 -2.32
C VAL A 118 15.50 15.53 -3.84
N ASN A 119 16.65 15.43 -4.49
CA ASN A 119 16.79 15.52 -5.93
C ASN A 119 15.95 14.41 -6.60
N GLU A 120 14.81 14.78 -7.21
CA GLU A 120 13.87 13.92 -7.95
C GLU A 120 14.57 13.07 -9.04
N ALA A 121 15.77 13.44 -9.46
CA ALA A 121 16.58 12.69 -10.41
C ALA A 121 17.10 11.33 -9.90
N THR A 122 16.82 10.94 -8.64
CA THR A 122 17.27 9.64 -8.09
C THR A 122 16.16 8.58 -8.04
N PHE A 123 14.90 8.94 -8.31
CA PHE A 123 13.80 8.00 -8.43
C PHE A 123 13.46 7.77 -9.91
N VAL A 124 14.32 7.03 -10.61
CA VAL A 124 13.86 6.31 -11.79
C VAL A 124 13.09 5.10 -11.27
N ASN A 125 11.83 5.31 -10.88
CA ASN A 125 10.95 4.20 -10.55
C ASN A 125 10.54 3.53 -11.86
N ASP A 126 11.12 2.37 -12.12
CA ASP A 126 10.66 1.46 -13.17
C ASP A 126 9.56 0.56 -12.59
N TRP A 127 8.34 1.12 -12.47
CA TRP A 127 7.16 0.37 -12.01
C TRP A 127 6.75 -0.76 -12.96
N ASN A 128 7.37 -0.82 -14.14
CA ASN A 128 7.05 -1.79 -15.19
C ASN A 128 8.12 -2.89 -15.30
N ALA A 129 9.08 -2.94 -14.36
CA ALA A 129 10.16 -3.92 -14.39
C ALA A 129 9.66 -5.37 -14.39
N ASP A 130 8.53 -5.64 -13.71
CA ASP A 130 7.96 -6.97 -13.53
C ASP A 130 6.90 -7.34 -14.60
N GLU A 131 6.60 -6.45 -15.56
CA GLU A 131 5.51 -6.65 -16.52
C GLU A 131 5.80 -7.84 -17.46
N GLU A 132 7.05 -8.05 -17.87
CA GLU A 132 7.46 -9.19 -18.69
C GLU A 132 7.22 -10.53 -17.96
N ASP A 133 7.50 -10.56 -16.65
CA ASP A 133 7.28 -11.76 -15.83
C ASP A 133 5.78 -12.06 -15.65
N PHE A 134 4.94 -11.03 -15.59
CA PHE A 134 3.48 -11.19 -15.51
C PHE A 134 2.91 -11.80 -16.80
N GLU A 135 3.39 -11.35 -17.97
CA GLU A 135 2.98 -11.90 -19.27
C GLU A 135 3.28 -13.39 -19.39
N VAL A 136 4.42 -13.85 -18.86
CA VAL A 136 4.79 -15.29 -18.87
C VAL A 136 3.78 -16.14 -18.09
N VAL A 137 3.35 -15.70 -16.91
CA VAL A 137 2.36 -16.42 -16.08
C VAL A 137 1.00 -16.45 -16.78
N LEU A 138 0.56 -15.32 -17.34
CA LEU A 138 -0.71 -15.22 -18.04
C LEU A 138 -0.73 -16.10 -19.30
N ALA A 139 0.36 -16.13 -20.07
CA ALA A 139 0.49 -16.98 -21.24
C ALA A 139 0.43 -18.48 -20.89
N ALA A 140 1.12 -18.88 -19.81
CA ALA A 140 1.09 -20.27 -19.34
C ALA A 140 -0.31 -20.72 -18.88
N LEU A 141 -1.10 -19.83 -18.28
CA LEU A 141 -2.51 -20.12 -17.95
C LEU A 141 -3.35 -20.32 -19.21
N GLU A 142 -3.15 -19.48 -20.22
CA GLU A 142 -3.92 -19.51 -21.48
C GLU A 142 -3.62 -20.74 -22.34
N GLU A 143 -2.41 -21.30 -22.24
CA GLU A 143 -2.07 -22.57 -22.88
C GLU A 143 -2.92 -23.74 -22.35
N SER A 144 -3.42 -23.63 -21.11
CA SER A 144 -4.21 -24.67 -20.45
C SER A 144 -5.72 -24.42 -20.55
N GLU A 145 -6.39 -25.14 -21.46
CA GLU A 145 -7.85 -25.06 -21.67
C GLU A 145 -8.66 -25.42 -20.41
N TYR A 146 -8.08 -26.22 -19.50
CA TYR A 146 -8.74 -26.61 -18.26
C TYR A 146 -8.67 -25.52 -17.18
N LEU A 147 -7.53 -24.84 -17.00
CA LEU A 147 -7.38 -23.83 -15.94
C LEU A 147 -8.22 -22.58 -16.24
N THR A 148 -8.36 -22.21 -17.51
CA THR A 148 -9.20 -21.07 -17.92
C THR A 148 -10.69 -21.21 -17.59
N GLN A 149 -11.16 -22.43 -17.32
CA GLN A 149 -12.55 -22.70 -16.92
C GLN A 149 -12.76 -22.64 -15.40
N ILE A 150 -11.70 -22.52 -14.60
CA ILE A 150 -11.79 -22.47 -13.14
C ILE A 150 -12.33 -21.09 -12.73
N PRO A 151 -13.46 -21.02 -11.97
CA PRO A 151 -14.06 -19.73 -11.59
C PRO A 151 -13.12 -18.83 -10.78
N GLU A 152 -12.28 -19.42 -9.93
CA GLU A 152 -11.29 -18.69 -9.11
C GLU A 152 -10.22 -18.00 -9.98
N ILE A 153 -9.76 -18.67 -11.04
CA ILE A 153 -8.80 -18.09 -12.00
C ILE A 153 -9.46 -16.94 -12.78
N GLN A 154 -10.72 -17.09 -13.17
CA GLN A 154 -11.46 -16.02 -13.85
C GLN A 154 -11.66 -14.80 -12.95
N GLN A 155 -11.97 -15.02 -11.66
CA GLN A 155 -12.08 -13.94 -10.69
C GLN A 155 -10.74 -13.22 -10.51
N LEU A 156 -9.65 -13.97 -10.33
CA LEU A 156 -8.31 -13.38 -10.19
C LEU A 156 -7.88 -12.61 -11.45
N LYS A 157 -8.22 -13.10 -12.65
CA LYS A 157 -7.98 -12.36 -13.91
C LYS A 157 -8.79 -11.06 -13.96
N PHE A 158 -10.04 -11.08 -13.51
CA PHE A 158 -10.88 -9.89 -13.45
C PHE A 158 -10.34 -8.87 -12.44
N GLU A 159 -9.95 -9.31 -11.24
CA GLU A 159 -9.32 -8.44 -10.23
C GLU A 159 -8.00 -7.84 -10.76
N LEU A 160 -7.19 -8.61 -11.50
CA LEU A 160 -5.98 -8.11 -12.14
C LEU A 160 -6.28 -7.03 -13.20
N GLU A 161 -7.34 -7.19 -13.98
CA GLU A 161 -7.80 -6.20 -14.96
C GLU A 161 -8.23 -4.90 -14.27
N GLU A 162 -9.00 -4.98 -13.19
CA GLU A 162 -9.38 -3.80 -12.39
C GLU A 162 -8.16 -3.05 -11.85
N LEU A 163 -7.12 -3.76 -11.38
CA LEU A 163 -5.89 -3.15 -10.91
C LEU A 163 -5.07 -2.49 -12.03
N ASN A 164 -5.06 -3.07 -13.23
CA ASN A 164 -4.41 -2.47 -14.40
C ASN A 164 -5.11 -1.16 -14.81
N ASP A 165 -6.44 -1.14 -14.80
CA ASP A 165 -7.23 0.06 -15.09
C ASP A 165 -6.98 1.15 -14.03
N ALA A 166 -6.96 0.78 -12.75
CA ALA A 166 -6.65 1.71 -11.65
C ALA A 166 -5.23 2.29 -11.77
N LYS A 167 -4.23 1.47 -12.11
CA LYS A 167 -2.86 1.93 -12.38
C LYS A 167 -2.84 2.99 -13.48
N MET A 168 -3.50 2.71 -14.60
CA MET A 168 -3.57 3.63 -15.74
C MET A 168 -4.24 4.96 -15.37
N GLU A 169 -5.26 4.93 -14.52
CA GLU A 169 -5.91 6.15 -14.01
C GLU A 169 -4.95 6.98 -13.15
N VAL A 170 -4.19 6.34 -12.25
CA VAL A 170 -3.20 7.01 -11.39
C VAL A 170 -2.04 7.58 -12.23
N GLU A 171 -1.54 6.84 -13.21
CA GLU A 171 -0.52 7.34 -14.15
C GLU A 171 -1.04 8.55 -14.94
N SER A 172 -2.28 8.51 -15.44
CA SER A 172 -2.92 9.65 -16.12
C SER A 172 -3.06 10.87 -15.20
N MET A 173 -3.36 10.67 -13.92
CA MET A 173 -3.37 11.75 -12.93
C MET A 173 -1.96 12.32 -12.71
N MET A 174 -0.92 11.48 -12.66
CA MET A 174 0.47 11.92 -12.54
C MET A 174 0.93 12.73 -13.76
N GLU A 175 0.50 12.34 -14.96
CA GLU A 175 0.78 13.09 -16.20
C GLU A 175 0.09 14.47 -16.21
N GLN A 176 -1.14 14.57 -15.71
CA GLN A 176 -1.94 15.80 -15.76
C GLN A 176 -1.62 16.80 -14.64
N TYR A 177 -1.40 16.29 -13.42
CA TYR A 177 -1.31 17.12 -12.21
C TYR A 177 0.09 17.11 -11.57
N GLY A 178 1.01 16.31 -12.11
CA GLY A 178 2.35 16.11 -11.54
C GLY A 178 2.40 14.92 -10.59
N THR A 179 3.62 14.54 -10.20
CA THR A 179 3.85 13.43 -9.27
C THR A 179 3.78 13.93 -7.84
N ASP A 180 2.82 13.45 -7.06
CA ASP A 180 2.76 13.69 -5.62
C ASP A 180 3.03 12.40 -4.82
N GLU A 181 3.38 12.54 -3.53
CA GLU A 181 3.70 11.40 -2.66
C GLU A 181 2.55 10.39 -2.55
N LYS A 182 1.29 10.86 -2.64
CA LYS A 182 0.11 10.00 -2.51
C LYS A 182 -0.10 9.16 -3.77
N LEU A 183 0.06 9.74 -4.95
CA LEU A 183 -0.04 9.04 -6.24
C LEU A 183 1.07 8.00 -6.36
N VAL A 184 2.29 8.32 -5.93
CA VAL A 184 3.40 7.35 -5.83
C VAL A 184 3.06 6.22 -4.86
N GLY A 185 2.47 6.55 -3.70
CA GLY A 185 1.97 5.56 -2.75
C GLY A 185 0.92 4.63 -3.35
N ASN A 186 -0.04 5.20 -4.09
CA ASN A 186 -1.10 4.44 -4.75
C ASN A 186 -0.55 3.49 -5.81
N ILE A 187 0.39 3.93 -6.67
CA ILE A 187 1.04 3.04 -7.63
C ILE A 187 1.72 1.88 -6.91
N ARG A 188 2.45 2.16 -5.84
CA ARG A 188 3.12 1.12 -5.05
C ARG A 188 2.12 0.10 -4.47
N GLU A 189 1.01 0.55 -3.90
CA GLU A 189 -0.03 -0.34 -3.38
C GLU A 189 -0.63 -1.21 -4.48
N ILE A 190 -0.96 -0.60 -5.63
CA ILE A 190 -1.47 -1.31 -6.80
C ILE A 190 -0.48 -2.38 -7.29
N GLU A 191 0.82 -2.06 -7.42
CA GLU A 191 1.82 -3.03 -7.86
C GLU A 191 1.99 -4.21 -6.89
N LEU A 192 1.89 -3.98 -5.59
CA LEU A 192 1.93 -5.04 -4.59
C LEU A 192 0.72 -5.98 -4.73
N GLU A 193 -0.48 -5.43 -4.93
CA GLU A 193 -1.69 -6.22 -5.14
C GLU A 193 -1.64 -7.00 -6.46
N ARG A 194 -1.20 -6.39 -7.56
CA ARG A 194 -0.99 -7.06 -8.86
C ARG A 194 -0.04 -8.24 -8.70
N THR A 195 1.09 -8.02 -8.02
CA THR A 195 2.08 -9.06 -7.75
C THR A 195 1.49 -10.23 -6.96
N ASP A 196 0.68 -9.95 -5.94
CA ASP A 196 0.04 -10.99 -5.14
C ASP A 196 -1.00 -11.79 -5.92
N ILE A 197 -1.75 -11.14 -6.82
CA ILE A 197 -2.65 -11.84 -7.74
C ILE A 197 -1.87 -12.72 -8.71
N ILE A 198 -0.80 -12.22 -9.32
CA ILE A 198 0.04 -13.00 -10.23
C ILE A 198 0.66 -14.21 -9.52
N LYS A 199 1.11 -14.08 -8.27
CA LYS A 199 1.59 -15.21 -7.48
C LYS A 199 0.50 -16.26 -7.23
N LYS A 200 -0.73 -15.84 -6.91
CA LYS A 200 -1.86 -16.76 -6.74
C LYS A 200 -2.16 -17.49 -8.05
N LEU A 201 -2.16 -16.76 -9.17
CA LEU A 201 -2.36 -17.33 -10.51
C LEU A 201 -1.25 -18.33 -10.87
N ALA A 202 0.01 -17.99 -10.61
CA ALA A 202 1.15 -18.87 -10.83
C ALA A 202 1.09 -20.16 -10.00
N ALA A 203 0.45 -20.14 -8.82
CA ALA A 203 0.27 -21.34 -7.99
C ALA A 203 -0.68 -22.39 -8.58
N PHE A 204 -1.47 -22.04 -9.62
CA PHE A 204 -2.34 -22.98 -10.34
C PHE A 204 -1.64 -23.71 -11.49
N ILE A 205 -0.44 -23.27 -11.86
CA ILE A 205 0.36 -23.79 -12.98
C ILE A 205 1.35 -24.84 -12.45
#